data_AF-A0A949UPW8-F1
#
_entry.id   AF-A0A949UPW8-F1
#
_cell.length_a   1.000
_cell.length_b   1.000
_cell.length_c   1.000
_cell.angle_alpha   90.00
_cell.angle_beta   90.00
_cell.angle_gamma   90.00
#
_symmetry.space_group_name_H-M   'P 1'
#
loop_
_entity.id
_entity.type
_entity.pdbx_description
1 polymer ?
#
loop_
_entity_poly.entity_id
_entity_poly.type
_entity_poly.pdbx_seq_one_letter_code
_entity_poly.pdbx_strand_id
1 'polypeptide(L)'
;GNAIGRVDVTMISENKAIICWMEPQGNDTLIQLQSVTIDGTKGRIITLSKTRSERASGFPQIEILGNNIYAAWTSLEKSTPTIELAKIAKEDL
;
A
#
# COMPACT_ATOMS: atom_id res chain seq x y z
N GLY A 1 -0.80 -9.31 10.57
CA GLY A 1 0.41 -10.09 10.93
C GLY A 1 0.64 -11.29 10.03
N ASN A 2 0.09 -11.26 8.81
CA ASN A 2 0.15 -12.35 7.84
C ASN A 2 0.71 -11.84 6.50
N ALA A 3 1.50 -10.76 6.54
CA ALA A 3 2.01 -10.11 5.33
C ALA A 3 2.74 -11.11 4.42
N ILE A 4 2.44 -11.08 3.13
CA ILE A 4 3.06 -11.92 2.10
C ILE A 4 4.20 -11.20 1.36
N GLY A 5 4.64 -10.07 1.90
CA GLY A 5 5.66 -9.21 1.31
C GLY A 5 5.08 -8.26 0.26
N ARG A 6 5.84 -8.10 -0.84
CA ARG A 6 5.58 -7.10 -1.90
C ARG A 6 5.48 -5.68 -1.32
N VAL A 7 6.54 -5.33 -0.60
CA VAL A 7 6.63 -4.12 0.19
C VAL A 7 7.18 -2.98 -0.64
N ASP A 8 6.65 -1.79 -0.43
CA ASP A 8 7.26 -0.53 -0.86
C ASP A 8 7.30 0.45 0.32
N VAL A 9 8.32 1.31 0.35
CA VAL A 9 8.57 2.25 1.45
C VAL A 9 9.02 3.59 0.89
N THR A 10 8.45 4.68 1.42
CA THR A 10 8.89 6.03 1.10
C THR A 10 8.88 6.92 2.34
N MET A 11 9.83 7.86 2.42
CA MET A 11 9.91 8.81 3.54
C MET A 11 8.95 9.98 3.30
N ILE A 12 8.10 10.31 4.29
CA ILE A 12 7.27 11.53 4.25
C ILE A 12 7.85 12.70 5.03
N SER A 13 8.84 12.44 5.89
CA SER A 13 9.69 13.42 6.56
C SER A 13 10.98 12.74 7.00
N GLU A 14 11.90 13.47 7.63
CA GLU A 14 13.14 12.90 8.18
C GLU A 14 12.88 11.79 9.21
N ASN A 15 11.74 11.83 9.91
CA ASN A 15 11.44 10.97 11.05
C ASN A 15 10.20 10.08 10.85
N LYS A 16 9.56 10.10 9.67
CA LYS A 16 8.34 9.34 9.39
C LYS A 16 8.39 8.74 7.98
N ALA A 17 8.19 7.44 7.90
CA ALA A 17 8.06 6.68 6.67
C ALA A 17 6.60 6.21 6.48
N ILE A 18 6.26 5.88 5.24
CA ILE A 18 5.06 5.12 4.91
C ILE A 18 5.51 3.79 4.32
N ILE A 19 4.82 2.74 4.73
CA ILE A 19 5.03 1.37 4.28
C ILE A 19 3.75 0.90 3.60
N CYS A 20 3.89 0.35 2.40
CA CYS A 20 2.84 -0.36 1.68
C CYS A 20 3.18 -1.85 1.62
N TRP A 21 2.21 -2.74 1.80
CA TRP A 21 2.43 -4.19 1.68
C TRP A 21 1.14 -4.92 1.30
N MET A 22 1.28 -6.22 0.99
CA MET A 22 0.15 -7.11 0.77
C MET A 22 -0.06 -8.05 1.97
N GLU A 23 -1.30 -8.12 2.48
CA GLU A 23 -1.70 -9.02 3.57
C GLU A 23 -2.97 -9.82 3.18
N PRO A 24 -2.94 -11.16 3.23
CA PRO A 24 -4.11 -11.99 2.98
C PRO A 24 -5.23 -11.75 4.00
N GLN A 25 -6.48 -11.75 3.53
CA GLN A 25 -7.68 -11.71 4.36
C GLN A 25 -8.74 -12.65 3.78
N GLY A 26 -8.86 -13.84 4.37
CA GLY A 26 -9.76 -14.88 3.86
C GLY A 26 -9.34 -15.31 2.45
N ASN A 27 -10.25 -15.16 1.49
CA ASN A 27 -9.99 -15.47 0.08
C ASN A 27 -9.38 -14.28 -0.69
N ASP A 28 -9.35 -13.10 -0.09
CA ASP A 28 -8.83 -11.88 -0.70
C ASP A 28 -7.39 -11.62 -0.25
N THR A 29 -6.70 -10.74 -0.97
CA THR A 29 -5.48 -10.09 -0.48
C THR A 29 -5.71 -8.60 -0.41
N LEU A 30 -5.23 -7.97 0.65
CA LEU A 30 -5.39 -6.54 0.87
C LEU A 30 -4.08 -5.82 0.53
N ILE A 31 -4.20 -4.65 -0.09
CA ILE A 31 -3.12 -3.68 -0.16
C ILE A 31 -3.26 -2.76 1.04
N GLN A 32 -2.27 -2.79 1.92
CA GLN A 32 -2.27 -2.07 3.18
C GLN A 32 -1.23 -0.96 3.17
N LEU A 33 -1.52 0.11 3.90
CA LEU A 33 -0.66 1.26 4.08
C LEU A 33 -0.58 1.60 5.58
N GLN A 34 0.61 1.92 6.08
CA GLN A 34 0.80 2.36 7.46
C GLN A 34 1.98 3.31 7.56
N SER A 35 1.84 4.34 8.40
CA SER A 35 2.94 5.21 8.76
C SER A 35 3.75 4.63 9.92
N VAL A 36 5.07 4.82 9.89
CA VAL A 36 5.98 4.41 10.98
C VAL A 36 6.97 5.54 11.24
N THR A 37 7.13 5.93 12.50
CA THR A 37 8.12 6.93 12.93
C THR A 37 9.45 6.29 13.29
N ILE A 38 10.51 7.10 13.39
CA ILE A 38 11.88 6.65 13.66
C ILE A 38 12.05 5.91 15.00
N ASP A 39 11.19 6.21 15.99
CA ASP A 39 11.12 5.52 17.28
C ASP A 39 10.34 4.19 17.22
N GLY A 40 9.83 3.83 16.04
CA GLY A 40 9.05 2.61 15.81
C GLY A 40 7.55 2.74 16.10
N THR A 41 7.05 3.93 16.45
CA THR A 41 5.60 4.14 16.62
C THR A 41 4.88 3.94 15.29
N LYS A 42 3.81 3.13 15.31
CA LYS A 42 3.04 2.76 14.13
C LYS A 42 1.71 3.51 14.11
N GLY A 43 1.38 4.14 12.98
CA GLY A 43 0.08 4.76 12.75
C GLY A 43 -1.04 3.74 12.53
N ARG A 44 -2.24 4.24 12.20
CA ARG A 44 -3.36 3.39 11.82
C ARG A 44 -3.08 2.68 10.49
N ILE A 45 -3.52 1.44 10.36
CA ILE A 45 -3.50 0.73 9.08
C ILE A 45 -4.65 1.23 8.20
N ILE A 46 -4.34 1.57 6.95
CA ILE A 46 -5.30 1.97 5.92
C ILE A 46 -5.31 0.90 4.83
N THR A 47 -6.47 0.29 4.59
CA THR A 47 -6.67 -0.63 3.46
C THR A 47 -6.99 0.18 2.21
N LEU A 48 -6.11 0.11 1.21
CA LEU A 48 -6.26 0.87 -0.04
C LEU A 48 -7.21 0.17 -1.01
N SER A 49 -7.09 -1.15 -1.13
CA SER A 49 -7.95 -1.96 -1.98
C SER A 49 -7.86 -3.44 -1.63
N LYS A 50 -8.81 -4.20 -2.16
CA LYS A 50 -8.72 -5.66 -2.32
C LYS A 50 -8.06 -5.98 -3.65
N THR A 51 -7.29 -7.06 -3.68
CA THR A 51 -6.59 -7.58 -4.85
C THR A 51 -6.42 -9.09 -4.69
N ARG A 52 -5.66 -9.69 -5.59
CA ARG A 52 -5.34 -11.11 -5.57
C ARG A 52 -3.88 -11.39 -5.27
N SER A 53 -3.59 -12.53 -4.66
CA SER A 53 -2.23 -12.92 -4.21
C SER A 53 -1.31 -13.39 -5.34
N GLU A 54 -1.85 -13.58 -6.54
CA GLU A 54 -1.19 -14.08 -7.73
C GLU A 54 0.02 -13.20 -8.08
N ARG A 55 1.09 -13.78 -8.65
CA ARG A 55 2.27 -12.99 -9.04
C ARG A 55 1.94 -11.93 -10.09
N ALA A 56 0.92 -12.17 -10.91
CA ALA A 56 0.46 -11.24 -11.93
C ALA A 56 -0.16 -9.93 -11.38
N SER A 57 -0.58 -9.88 -10.10
CA SER A 57 -1.05 -8.62 -9.48
C SER A 57 0.10 -7.65 -9.18
N GLY A 58 1.34 -8.10 -9.37
CA GLY A 58 2.52 -7.27 -9.23
C GLY A 58 2.77 -6.82 -7.79
N PHE A 59 3.46 -5.70 -7.66
CA PHE A 59 3.88 -5.12 -6.39
C PHE A 59 3.23 -3.74 -6.30
N PRO A 60 2.46 -3.43 -5.23
CA PRO A 60 1.97 -2.08 -5.06
C PRO A 60 3.17 -1.14 -4.87
N GLN A 61 3.17 -0.03 -5.60
CA GLN A 61 4.20 1.01 -5.49
C GLN A 61 3.59 2.30 -4.97
N ILE A 62 4.32 3.03 -4.12
CA ILE A 62 3.88 4.28 -3.51
C ILE A 62 4.82 5.44 -3.84
N GLU A 63 4.23 6.57 -4.25
CA GLU A 63 4.97 7.78 -4.54
C GLU A 63 4.28 9.01 -3.96
N ILE A 64 5.08 10.01 -3.59
CA ILE A 64 4.60 11.25 -2.99
C ILE A 64 4.62 12.38 -4.02
N LEU A 65 3.48 13.06 -4.16
CA LEU A 65 3.38 14.27 -4.98
C LEU A 65 2.61 15.36 -4.19
N GLY A 66 3.35 16.38 -3.76
CA GLY A 66 2.81 17.46 -2.93
C GLY A 66 2.31 16.94 -1.58
N ASN A 67 1.02 17.18 -1.29
CA ASN A 67 0.36 16.70 -0.07
C ASN A 67 -0.28 15.31 -0.20
N ASN A 68 -0.05 14.61 -1.31
CA ASN A 68 -0.73 13.34 -1.60
C ASN A 68 0.27 12.20 -1.72
N ILE A 69 -0.17 11.02 -1.32
CA ILE A 69 0.44 9.74 -1.63
C ILE A 69 -0.41 9.05 -2.68
N TYR A 70 0.26 8.53 -3.68
CA TYR A 70 -0.32 7.73 -4.73
C TYR A 70 0.17 6.31 -4.57
N ALA A 71 -0.75 5.35 -4.60
CA ALA A 71 -0.42 3.94 -4.64
C ALA A 71 -0.95 3.35 -5.94
N ALA A 72 -0.09 2.70 -6.71
CA ALA A 72 -0.46 2.04 -7.95
C ALA A 72 -0.22 0.52 -7.86
N TRP A 73 -1.10 -0.28 -8.44
CA TRP A 73 -0.95 -1.75 -8.51
C TRP A 73 -1.59 -2.31 -9.78
N THR A 74 -1.22 -3.54 -10.13
CA THR A 74 -1.89 -4.27 -11.21
C THR A 74 -3.12 -5.00 -10.64
N SER A 75 -4.30 -4.59 -11.07
CA SER A 75 -5.57 -5.21 -10.73
C SER A 75 -5.88 -6.37 -11.68
N LEU A 76 -6.29 -7.50 -11.10
CA LEU A 76 -6.70 -8.72 -11.81
C LEU A 76 -8.21 -8.97 -11.70
N GLU A 77 -8.98 -7.96 -11.25
CA GLU A 77 -10.43 -8.10 -11.08
C GLU A 77 -11.18 -8.18 -12.42
N LYS A 78 -10.57 -7.67 -13.49
CA LYS A 78 -11.08 -7.73 -14.87
C LYS A 78 -10.38 -8.83 -15.67
N SER A 79 -10.96 -9.20 -16.80
CA SER A 79 -10.39 -10.20 -17.72
C SER A 79 -9.02 -9.81 -18.26
N THR A 80 -8.77 -8.50 -18.38
CA THR A 80 -7.47 -7.95 -18.78
C THR A 80 -6.87 -7.21 -17.57
N PRO A 81 -5.61 -7.47 -17.20
CA PRO A 81 -4.95 -6.72 -16.14
C PRO A 81 -4.94 -5.22 -16.42
N THR A 82 -5.25 -4.41 -15.41
CA THR A 82 -5.24 -2.94 -15.50
C THR A 82 -4.45 -2.34 -14.36
N ILE A 83 -3.83 -1.18 -14.58
CA ILE A 83 -3.26 -0.40 -13.48
C ILE A 83 -4.37 0.37 -12.79
N GLU A 84 -4.50 0.17 -11.47
CA GLU A 84 -5.37 0.95 -10.60
C GLU A 84 -4.55 1.87 -9.70
N LEU A 85 -5.20 2.93 -9.21
CA LEU A 85 -4.59 3.98 -8.41
C LEU A 85 -5.46 4.29 -7.20
N ALA A 86 -4.84 4.38 -6.03
CA ALA A 86 -5.41 5.00 -4.84
C ALA A 86 -4.67 6.31 -4.53
N LYS A 87 -5.41 7.29 -4.02
CA LYS A 87 -4.87 8.58 -3.57
C LYS A 87 -5.24 8.78 -2.11
N ILE A 88 -4.25 9.16 -1.30
CA ILE A 88 -4.38 9.39 0.14
C ILE A 88 -3.76 10.75 0.45
N ALA A 89 -4.42 11.59 1.24
CA ALA A 89 -3.81 12.84 1.71
C ALA A 89 -2.84 12.53 2.85
N LYS A 90 -1.72 13.25 2.94
CA LYS A 90 -0.72 13.03 4.02
C LYS A 90 -1.29 13.23 5.42
N GLU A 91 -2.32 14.06 5.55
CA GLU A 91 -3.03 14.33 6.81
C GLU A 91 -3.87 13.14 7.30
N ASP A 92 -4.19 12.17 6.43
CA ASP A 92 -4.97 10.98 6.79
C ASP A 92 -4.12 9.84 7.40
N LEU A 93 -2.80 10.06 7.57
CA LEU A 93 -1.77 9.05 7.92
C LEU A 93 -1.19 9.09 9.34
#